data_AF-A0A2X0QW41-F1
#
_entry.id   AF-A0A2X0QW41-F1
#
_cell.length_a   1.000
_cell.length_b   1.000
_cell.length_c   1.000
_cell.angle_alpha   90.00
_cell.angle_beta   90.00
_cell.angle_gamma   90.00
#
_symmetry.space_group_name_H-M   'P 1'
#
loop_
_entity.id
_entity.type
_entity.pdbx_description
1 polymer ?
#
loop_
_entity_poly.entity_id
_entity_poly.type
_entity_poly.pdbx_seq_one_letter_code
_entity_poly.pdbx_strand_id
1 'polypeptide(L)'
;MSAIQDEIRDWLLLQQDWLQEAADRLLKQGVLTPADLNDVCAILKTQAGQTTTKHRTFESLADTPNVGSELRLVSVSEVLGIENLAPRQPLTFGNGNLTVIYGHNGSGKSSYTRILKKASGKPRATILKSNVFQTAPAQLKCKITYQLGEQPTPPVEWQADASPIDAIRAVDIFDSDEASHYLSKESAAAYTPPMVGMFEALATACDQIRTMLQAEQNQLVSALPAIPTNFALTEPARWYGTLTAEITESAIQQLVSWTEGDSRKLNELNERLKVADPTALAKQKRATKFQVEQIVVALQQGFQAYGAEGVQATRGLQATAKAKRQIAEEAVQVGAAKLDGVGSNTWRALWEAAKSYSQTAYPDLPFPVTDGARCVLCQQELAPDAQQRLRDFEAFVQGKLEADADGAEKAYQRALQLLPLVLSTEQTNTHCEAAGLTNEGWKQYLASFWSTVLQVRSGLLAGEVEGQVLPVQDVSENVAILRGYCNQLESQASQHDQDAKGFDRTQTTKDKISLEAKQWISQQVDAVRREIELQSL
;
A
#
# COMPACT_ATOMS: atom_id res chain seq x y z
N MET A 1 -18.24 -44.49 -53.11
CA MET A 1 -17.64 -43.67 -52.04
C MET A 1 -16.80 -42.51 -52.57
N SER A 2 -16.28 -42.53 -53.81
CA SER A 2 -15.48 -41.41 -54.36
C SER A 2 -16.23 -40.07 -54.50
N ALA A 3 -17.50 -40.09 -54.94
CA ALA A 3 -18.27 -38.86 -55.18
C ALA A 3 -18.43 -37.97 -53.93
N ILE A 4 -18.62 -38.56 -52.75
CA ILE A 4 -18.81 -37.82 -51.48
C ILE A 4 -17.48 -37.21 -51.00
N GLN A 5 -16.35 -37.88 -51.22
CA GLN A 5 -15.03 -37.36 -50.84
C GLN A 5 -14.67 -36.12 -51.68
N ASP A 6 -14.99 -36.15 -52.97
CA ASP A 6 -14.80 -35.01 -53.86
C ASP A 6 -15.72 -33.84 -53.49
N GLU A 7 -16.99 -34.11 -53.17
CA GLU A 7 -17.93 -33.08 -52.67
C GLU A 7 -17.46 -32.41 -51.37
N ILE A 8 -16.93 -33.19 -50.41
CA ILE A 8 -16.39 -32.65 -49.15
C ILE A 8 -15.13 -31.82 -49.42
N ARG A 9 -14.24 -32.30 -50.30
CA ARG A 9 -13.04 -31.54 -50.69
C ARG A 9 -13.44 -30.20 -51.31
N ASP A 10 -14.37 -30.21 -52.26
CA ASP A 10 -14.86 -29.01 -52.92
C ASP A 10 -15.48 -28.04 -51.92
N TRP A 11 -16.26 -28.53 -50.96
CA TRP A 11 -16.82 -27.70 -49.89
C TRP A 11 -15.75 -27.08 -48.98
N LEU A 12 -14.73 -27.86 -48.58
CA LEU A 12 -13.63 -27.37 -47.75
C LEU A 12 -12.86 -26.25 -48.46
N LEU A 13 -12.60 -26.39 -49.76
CA LEU A 13 -11.92 -25.37 -50.58
C LEU A 13 -12.71 -24.07 -50.76
N LEU A 14 -13.99 -24.04 -50.39
CA LEU A 14 -14.81 -22.82 -50.34
C LEU A 14 -14.70 -22.08 -48.99
N GLN A 15 -14.17 -22.74 -47.96
CA GLN A 15 -14.06 -22.17 -46.60
C GLN A 15 -12.86 -21.24 -46.46
N GLN A 16 -12.80 -20.48 -45.36
CA GLN A 16 -11.63 -19.66 -45.01
C GLN A 16 -10.44 -20.53 -44.61
N ASP A 17 -9.23 -20.04 -44.85
CA ASP A 17 -7.99 -20.82 -44.69
C ASP A 17 -7.81 -21.42 -43.29
N TRP A 18 -8.16 -20.68 -42.24
CA TRP A 18 -8.10 -21.18 -40.86
C TRP A 18 -8.98 -22.41 -40.64
N LEU A 19 -10.17 -22.44 -41.26
CA LEU A 19 -11.12 -23.55 -41.14
C LEU A 19 -10.65 -24.74 -42.00
N GLN A 20 -10.02 -24.45 -43.14
CA GLN A 20 -9.36 -25.45 -43.97
C GLN A 20 -8.18 -26.11 -43.24
N GLU A 21 -7.34 -25.33 -42.53
CA GLU A 21 -6.25 -25.85 -41.69
C GLU A 21 -6.79 -26.75 -40.57
N ALA A 22 -7.83 -26.31 -39.87
CA ALA A 22 -8.47 -27.10 -38.81
C ALA A 22 -8.99 -28.45 -39.34
N ALA A 23 -9.66 -28.43 -40.49
CA ALA A 23 -10.16 -29.64 -41.14
C ALA A 23 -9.02 -30.57 -41.59
N ASP A 24 -7.94 -30.04 -42.17
CA ASP A 24 -6.78 -30.83 -42.60
C ASP A 24 -6.07 -31.50 -41.41
N ARG A 25 -5.90 -30.79 -40.29
CA ARG A 25 -5.36 -31.37 -39.04
C ARG A 25 -6.27 -32.46 -38.49
N LEU A 26 -7.59 -32.25 -38.47
CA LEU A 26 -8.57 -33.25 -38.04
C LEU A 26 -8.55 -34.50 -38.91
N LEU A 27 -8.43 -34.35 -40.24
CA LEU A 27 -8.35 -35.48 -41.15
C LEU A 27 -7.07 -36.31 -40.96
N LYS A 28 -5.96 -35.67 -40.60
CA LYS A 28 -4.66 -36.34 -40.35
C LYS A 28 -4.55 -36.98 -38.96
N GLN A 29 -5.10 -36.32 -37.94
CA GLN A 29 -4.84 -36.66 -36.53
C GLN A 29 -6.07 -37.18 -35.78
N GLY A 30 -7.28 -36.97 -36.31
CA GLY A 30 -8.56 -37.36 -35.71
C GLY A 30 -9.07 -36.45 -34.59
N VAL A 31 -8.20 -35.67 -33.95
CA VAL A 31 -8.54 -34.71 -32.88
C VAL A 31 -7.58 -33.52 -32.91
N LEU A 32 -8.03 -32.34 -32.48
CA LEU A 32 -7.17 -31.18 -32.28
C LEU A 32 -6.74 -31.06 -30.82
N THR A 33 -5.45 -30.87 -30.59
CA THR A 33 -4.91 -30.59 -29.26
C THR A 33 -5.10 -29.12 -28.88
N PRO A 34 -4.92 -28.74 -27.60
CA PRO A 34 -4.93 -27.33 -27.20
C PRO A 34 -3.90 -26.46 -27.96
N ALA A 35 -2.75 -27.03 -28.34
CA ALA A 35 -1.76 -26.33 -29.15
C ALA A 35 -2.29 -26.06 -30.57
N ASP A 36 -2.96 -27.04 -31.18
CA ASP A 36 -3.56 -26.87 -32.51
C ASP A 36 -4.65 -25.80 -32.52
N LEU A 37 -5.48 -25.75 -31.48
CA LEU A 37 -6.52 -24.72 -31.35
C LEU A 37 -5.92 -23.32 -31.23
N ASN A 38 -4.82 -23.16 -30.49
CA ASN A 38 -4.10 -21.88 -30.41
C ASN A 38 -3.53 -21.45 -31.77
N ASP A 39 -2.89 -22.37 -32.49
CA ASP A 39 -2.34 -22.09 -33.83
C ASP A 39 -3.43 -21.68 -34.81
N VAL A 40 -4.53 -22.44 -34.86
CA VAL A 40 -5.66 -22.15 -35.74
C VAL A 40 -6.31 -20.82 -35.37
N CYS A 41 -6.47 -20.52 -34.08
CA CYS A 41 -6.95 -19.23 -33.60
C CYS A 41 -6.01 -18.09 -34.03
N ALA A 42 -4.69 -18.28 -33.96
CA ALA A 42 -3.72 -17.30 -34.44
C ALA A 42 -3.83 -17.07 -35.95
N ILE A 43 -4.02 -18.13 -36.75
CA ILE A 43 -4.26 -18.03 -38.20
C ILE A 43 -5.52 -17.22 -38.47
N LEU A 44 -6.64 -17.51 -37.79
CA LEU A 44 -7.91 -16.79 -37.92
C LEU A 44 -7.77 -15.28 -37.65
N LYS A 45 -6.86 -14.85 -36.77
CA LYS A 45 -6.61 -13.42 -36.51
C LYS A 45 -5.86 -12.70 -37.63
N THR A 46 -5.29 -13.44 -38.59
CA THR A 46 -4.58 -12.85 -39.74
C THR A 46 -5.51 -12.65 -40.94
N GLN A 47 -5.19 -11.65 -41.77
CA GLN A 47 -5.93 -11.44 -43.04
C GLN A 47 -5.85 -12.67 -43.95
N ALA A 48 -4.69 -13.33 -44.03
CA ALA A 48 -4.51 -14.53 -44.84
C ALA A 48 -5.40 -15.69 -44.35
N GLY A 49 -5.48 -15.91 -43.04
CA GLY A 49 -6.32 -16.94 -42.44
C GLY A 49 -7.81 -16.76 -42.73
N GLN A 50 -8.28 -15.52 -42.86
CA GLN A 50 -9.68 -15.18 -43.15
C GLN A 50 -10.03 -15.24 -44.64
N THR A 51 -9.04 -15.39 -45.52
CA THR A 51 -9.29 -15.51 -46.96
C THR A 51 -9.61 -16.95 -47.35
N THR A 52 -10.51 -17.13 -48.31
CA THR A 52 -10.73 -18.43 -48.95
C THR A 52 -9.54 -18.76 -49.85
N THR A 53 -8.88 -19.88 -49.59
CA THR A 53 -7.78 -20.37 -50.42
C THR A 53 -8.14 -21.70 -51.07
N LYS A 54 -7.33 -22.16 -52.04
CA LYS A 54 -7.52 -23.46 -52.69
C LYS A 54 -6.26 -24.31 -52.71
N HIS A 55 -5.33 -24.03 -51.79
CA HIS A 55 -3.98 -24.57 -51.85
C HIS A 55 -3.82 -25.93 -51.17
N ARG A 56 -4.82 -26.38 -50.38
CA ARG A 56 -4.79 -27.64 -49.64
C ARG A 56 -5.36 -28.78 -50.45
N THR A 57 -4.71 -29.94 -50.38
CA THR A 57 -5.07 -31.12 -51.19
C THR A 57 -6.03 -32.08 -50.46
N PHE A 58 -6.04 -32.05 -49.12
CA PHE A 58 -6.82 -32.95 -48.27
C PHE A 58 -6.65 -34.44 -48.65
N GLU A 59 -5.39 -34.89 -48.77
CA GLU A 59 -5.04 -36.24 -49.23
C GLU A 59 -5.68 -37.35 -48.37
N SER A 60 -5.78 -37.14 -47.07
CA SER A 60 -6.40 -38.07 -46.11
C SER A 60 -7.89 -38.32 -46.34
N LEU A 61 -8.56 -37.55 -47.21
CA LEU A 61 -9.93 -37.88 -47.65
C LEU A 61 -9.99 -39.13 -48.53
N ALA A 62 -8.90 -39.51 -49.21
CA ALA A 62 -8.84 -40.64 -50.15
C ALA A 62 -8.47 -41.98 -49.49
N ASP A 63 -8.01 -41.99 -48.23
CA ASP A 63 -7.58 -43.19 -47.51
C ASP A 63 -8.80 -44.00 -47.01
N THR A 64 -9.37 -44.82 -47.89
CA THR A 64 -10.25 -45.92 -47.45
C THR A 64 -9.40 -47.14 -47.07
N PRO A 65 -9.60 -47.78 -45.90
CA PRO A 65 -9.01 -49.09 -45.65
C PRO A 65 -9.47 -50.05 -46.74
N ASN A 66 -8.52 -50.76 -47.36
CA ASN A 66 -8.75 -51.59 -48.53
C ASN A 66 -9.59 -52.83 -48.17
N VAL A 67 -10.93 -52.72 -48.22
CA VAL A 67 -11.87 -53.84 -48.00
C VAL A 67 -11.98 -54.69 -49.28
N GLY A 68 -10.85 -55.18 -49.80
CA GLY A 68 -10.79 -55.93 -51.06
C GLY A 68 -10.63 -57.45 -50.92
N SER A 69 -10.27 -57.96 -49.75
CA SER A 69 -9.93 -59.37 -49.53
C SER A 69 -10.71 -59.97 -48.36
N GLU A 70 -11.34 -61.13 -48.56
CA GLU A 70 -12.04 -61.90 -47.50
C GLU A 70 -11.10 -62.15 -46.32
N LEU A 71 -11.46 -61.67 -45.13
CA LEU A 71 -10.74 -61.95 -43.90
C LEU A 71 -11.33 -63.20 -43.23
N ARG A 72 -10.50 -64.20 -42.96
CA ARG A 72 -10.87 -65.41 -42.23
C ARG A 72 -9.99 -65.60 -41.00
N LEU A 73 -10.60 -65.68 -39.82
CA LEU A 73 -9.89 -66.10 -38.60
C LEU A 73 -9.64 -67.60 -38.65
N VAL A 74 -8.38 -68.03 -38.47
CA VAL A 74 -7.97 -69.44 -38.59
C VAL A 74 -7.84 -70.07 -37.21
N SER A 75 -7.11 -69.45 -36.29
CA SER A 75 -6.94 -69.97 -34.93
C SER A 75 -6.51 -68.93 -33.91
N VAL A 76 -6.79 -69.22 -32.63
CA VAL A 76 -6.12 -68.62 -31.47
C VAL A 76 -5.32 -69.71 -30.77
N SER A 77 -4.01 -69.55 -30.68
CA SER A 77 -3.10 -70.52 -30.10
C SER A 77 -2.18 -69.89 -29.06
N GLU A 78 -1.46 -70.74 -28.32
CA GLU A 78 -0.43 -70.31 -27.35
C GLU A 78 -0.89 -69.21 -26.39
N VAL A 79 -2.12 -69.31 -25.89
CA VAL A 79 -2.65 -68.36 -24.91
C VAL A 79 -1.90 -68.55 -23.60
N LEU A 80 -1.15 -67.52 -23.20
CA LEU A 80 -0.35 -67.49 -21.99
C LEU A 80 -0.82 -66.35 -21.09
N GLY A 81 -1.23 -66.71 -19.87
CA GLY A 81 -1.48 -65.77 -18.80
C GLY A 81 -2.78 -64.98 -18.89
N ILE A 82 -3.50 -65.03 -20.01
CA ILE A 82 -4.75 -64.28 -20.21
C ILE A 82 -5.92 -65.02 -19.55
N GLU A 83 -6.55 -64.37 -18.57
CA GLU A 83 -7.68 -64.86 -17.78
C GLU A 83 -7.36 -66.26 -17.19
N ASN A 84 -8.37 -67.09 -16.91
CA ASN A 84 -8.17 -68.49 -16.51
C ASN A 84 -8.07 -69.44 -17.73
N LEU A 85 -7.50 -68.98 -18.86
CA LEU A 85 -7.31 -69.81 -20.05
C LEU A 85 -5.99 -70.57 -19.97
N ALA A 86 -6.06 -71.90 -20.04
CA ALA A 86 -4.89 -72.79 -20.15
C ALA A 86 -5.10 -73.87 -21.23
N PRO A 87 -5.32 -73.47 -22.50
CA PRO A 87 -5.57 -74.43 -23.56
C PRO A 87 -4.32 -75.26 -23.86
N ARG A 88 -4.49 -76.59 -23.95
CA ARG A 88 -3.43 -77.51 -24.39
C ARG A 88 -3.31 -77.63 -25.91
N GLN A 89 -4.35 -77.20 -26.62
CA GLN A 89 -4.43 -77.22 -28.08
C GLN A 89 -4.98 -75.87 -28.58
N PRO A 90 -4.61 -75.43 -29.79
CA PRO A 90 -5.18 -74.25 -30.42
C PRO A 90 -6.71 -74.32 -30.52
N LEU A 91 -7.38 -73.18 -30.34
CA LEU A 91 -8.77 -73.02 -30.75
C LEU A 91 -8.80 -72.72 -32.25
N THR A 92 -9.16 -73.72 -33.04
CA THR A 92 -9.23 -73.61 -34.50
C THR A 92 -10.66 -73.36 -34.95
N PHE A 93 -10.86 -72.40 -35.86
CA PHE A 93 -12.20 -72.05 -36.36
C PHE A 93 -12.64 -72.90 -37.55
N GLY A 94 -11.72 -73.65 -38.17
CA GLY A 94 -11.98 -74.51 -39.31
C GLY A 94 -12.23 -73.74 -40.61
N ASN A 95 -12.61 -74.47 -41.67
CA ASN A 95 -12.78 -73.92 -43.02
C ASN A 95 -14.25 -73.63 -43.38
N GLY A 96 -15.18 -73.90 -42.46
CA GLY A 96 -16.61 -73.58 -42.66
C GLY A 96 -16.89 -72.08 -42.50
N ASN A 97 -18.05 -71.64 -42.95
CA ASN A 97 -18.51 -70.25 -42.78
C ASN A 97 -19.24 -70.03 -41.45
N LEU A 98 -19.52 -71.11 -40.72
CA LEU A 98 -20.11 -71.09 -39.39
C LEU A 98 -19.32 -72.03 -38.48
N THR A 99 -18.83 -71.49 -37.38
CA THR A 99 -18.09 -72.23 -36.36
C THR A 99 -18.83 -72.12 -35.04
N VAL A 100 -19.26 -73.24 -34.48
CA VAL A 100 -19.93 -73.29 -33.18
C VAL A 100 -18.95 -73.79 -32.13
N ILE A 101 -18.61 -72.94 -31.17
CA ILE A 101 -17.77 -73.28 -30.02
C ILE A 101 -18.65 -73.40 -28.78
N TYR A 102 -18.75 -74.60 -28.22
CA TYR A 102 -19.59 -74.89 -27.05
C TYR A 102 -18.79 -75.55 -25.93
N GLY A 103 -19.32 -75.50 -24.72
CA GLY A 103 -18.70 -76.05 -23.51
C GLY A 103 -19.42 -75.58 -22.26
N HIS A 104 -19.09 -76.15 -21.10
CA HIS A 104 -19.70 -75.78 -19.82
C HIS A 104 -19.47 -74.30 -19.45
N ASN A 105 -20.30 -73.77 -18.56
CA ASN A 105 -20.05 -72.45 -17.98
C ASN A 105 -18.70 -72.44 -17.27
N GLY A 106 -17.93 -71.36 -17.43
CA GLY A 106 -16.56 -71.28 -16.92
C GLY A 106 -15.49 -71.92 -17.82
N SER A 107 -15.84 -72.52 -18.96
CA SER A 107 -14.86 -73.13 -19.90
C SER A 107 -14.03 -72.13 -20.73
N GLY A 108 -14.13 -70.83 -20.46
CA GLY A 108 -13.32 -69.79 -21.12
C GLY A 108 -13.85 -69.24 -22.46
N LYS A 109 -15.04 -69.64 -22.93
CA LYS A 109 -15.63 -69.17 -24.21
C LYS A 109 -15.61 -67.64 -24.36
N SER A 110 -16.16 -66.92 -23.37
CA SER A 110 -16.19 -65.45 -23.38
C SER A 110 -14.80 -64.82 -23.30
N SER A 111 -13.81 -65.49 -22.69
CA SER A 111 -12.43 -64.99 -22.62
C SER A 111 -11.78 -64.96 -24.01
N TYR A 112 -12.03 -65.96 -24.87
CA TYR A 112 -11.60 -65.92 -26.26
C TYR A 112 -12.24 -64.76 -27.05
N THR A 113 -13.53 -64.49 -26.83
CA THR A 113 -14.20 -63.34 -27.44
C THR A 113 -13.59 -62.03 -26.98
N ARG A 114 -13.23 -61.89 -25.69
CA ARG A 114 -12.54 -60.68 -25.18
C ARG A 114 -11.15 -60.50 -25.79
N ILE A 115 -10.39 -61.59 -25.98
CA ILE A 115 -9.10 -61.55 -26.70
C ILE A 115 -9.31 -60.97 -28.09
N LEU A 116 -10.25 -61.51 -28.86
CA LEU A 116 -10.54 -61.02 -30.21
C LEU A 116 -11.06 -59.57 -30.19
N LYS A 117 -11.90 -59.20 -29.21
CA LYS A 117 -12.45 -57.84 -29.06
C LYS A 117 -11.37 -56.81 -28.81
N LYS A 118 -10.39 -57.16 -27.97
CA LYS A 118 -9.24 -56.30 -27.66
C LYS A 118 -8.25 -56.25 -28.82
N ALA A 119 -7.90 -57.40 -29.40
CA ALA A 119 -6.93 -57.49 -30.49
C ALA A 119 -7.41 -56.83 -31.79
N SER A 120 -8.72 -56.79 -32.05
CA SER A 120 -9.31 -56.07 -33.19
C SER A 120 -9.57 -54.57 -32.92
N GLY A 121 -9.30 -54.08 -31.70
CA GLY A 121 -9.46 -52.67 -31.35
C GLY A 121 -10.92 -52.19 -31.28
N LYS A 122 -11.88 -53.10 -31.03
CA LYS A 122 -13.29 -52.71 -30.88
C LYS A 122 -13.48 -51.86 -29.62
N PRO A 123 -14.36 -50.86 -29.66
CA PRO A 123 -14.67 -50.04 -28.49
C PRO A 123 -15.21 -50.93 -27.35
N ARG A 124 -15.09 -50.46 -26.11
CA ARG A 124 -15.53 -51.19 -24.90
C ARG A 124 -14.85 -52.56 -24.67
N ALA A 125 -13.75 -52.84 -25.36
CA ALA A 125 -12.91 -53.98 -25.01
C ALA A 125 -12.35 -53.81 -23.58
N THR A 126 -12.74 -54.72 -22.68
CA THR A 126 -12.24 -54.72 -21.31
C THR A 126 -10.73 -55.02 -21.27
N ILE A 127 -10.05 -54.48 -20.26
CA ILE A 127 -8.66 -54.87 -19.97
C ILE A 127 -8.64 -56.39 -19.69
N LEU A 128 -7.81 -57.11 -20.44
CA LEU A 128 -7.57 -58.54 -20.22
C LEU A 128 -6.73 -58.70 -18.96
N LYS A 129 -7.17 -59.54 -18.03
CA LYS A 129 -6.54 -59.72 -16.72
C LYS A 129 -5.77 -61.04 -16.68
N SER A 130 -4.83 -61.18 -15.75
CA SER A 130 -4.23 -62.47 -15.44
C SER A 130 -5.14 -63.34 -14.59
N ASN A 131 -4.89 -64.65 -14.56
CA ASN A 131 -5.55 -65.55 -13.62
C ASN A 131 -5.30 -65.13 -12.16
N VAL A 132 -6.36 -64.77 -11.43
CA VAL A 132 -6.27 -64.29 -10.04
C VAL A 132 -5.86 -65.39 -9.05
N PHE A 133 -5.95 -66.66 -9.43
CA PHE A 133 -5.58 -67.81 -8.60
C PHE A 133 -4.14 -68.30 -8.82
N GLN A 134 -3.38 -67.65 -9.71
CA GLN A 134 -1.99 -67.99 -10.02
C GLN A 134 -1.12 -66.75 -9.88
N THR A 135 0.19 -66.95 -9.69
CA THR A 135 1.16 -65.84 -9.75
C THR A 135 1.06 -65.17 -11.12
N ALA A 136 0.93 -63.85 -11.15
CA ALA A 136 0.81 -63.09 -12.39
C ALA A 136 2.03 -63.33 -13.29
N PRO A 137 1.85 -63.80 -14.54
CA PRO A 137 2.96 -64.07 -15.45
C PRO A 137 3.57 -62.77 -15.97
N ALA A 138 4.85 -62.82 -16.35
CA ALA A 138 5.58 -61.67 -16.89
C ALA A 138 5.02 -61.17 -18.25
N GLN A 139 4.26 -62.01 -18.96
CA GLN A 139 3.66 -61.67 -20.26
C GLN A 139 2.25 -62.23 -20.35
N LEU A 140 1.34 -61.41 -20.89
CA LEU A 140 -0.02 -61.79 -21.27
C LEU A 140 -0.09 -61.80 -22.80
N LYS A 141 -0.11 -62.98 -23.42
CA LYS A 141 -0.02 -63.07 -24.88
C LYS A 141 -0.77 -64.25 -25.47
N CYS A 142 -1.01 -64.19 -26.77
CA CYS A 142 -1.48 -65.29 -27.57
C CYS A 142 -0.98 -65.14 -29.01
N LYS A 143 -1.12 -66.20 -29.81
CA LYS A 143 -0.93 -66.13 -31.26
C LYS A 143 -2.27 -66.15 -31.96
N ILE A 144 -2.51 -65.19 -32.85
CA ILE A 144 -3.71 -65.12 -33.68
C ILE A 144 -3.29 -65.38 -35.12
N THR A 145 -3.90 -66.39 -35.74
CA THR A 145 -3.69 -66.71 -37.15
C THR A 145 -4.93 -66.33 -37.93
N TYR A 146 -4.75 -65.61 -39.03
CA TYR A 146 -5.83 -65.23 -39.95
C TYR A 146 -5.40 -65.47 -41.41
N GLN A 147 -6.32 -65.27 -42.34
CA GLN A 147 -6.10 -65.42 -43.76
C GLN A 147 -6.78 -64.24 -44.47
N LEU A 148 -6.09 -63.62 -45.43
CA LEU A 148 -6.61 -62.54 -46.26
C LEU A 148 -6.67 -63.05 -47.71
N GLY A 149 -7.89 -63.24 -48.23
CA GLY A 149 -8.11 -63.90 -49.53
C GLY A 149 -7.59 -65.34 -49.51
N GLU A 150 -6.82 -65.75 -50.52
CA GLU A 150 -6.24 -67.10 -50.61
C GLU A 150 -4.87 -67.23 -49.92
N GLN A 151 -4.32 -66.14 -49.36
CA GLN A 151 -2.98 -66.13 -48.77
C GLN A 151 -3.00 -66.48 -47.28
N PRO A 152 -2.44 -67.64 -46.85
CA PRO A 152 -2.31 -67.94 -45.44
C PRO A 152 -1.31 -66.97 -44.80
N THR A 153 -1.68 -66.35 -43.67
CA THR A 153 -0.76 -65.48 -42.93
C THR A 153 -0.06 -66.25 -41.81
N PRO A 154 1.22 -65.96 -41.50
CA PRO A 154 1.88 -66.56 -40.35
C PRO A 154 1.21 -66.13 -39.04
N PRO A 155 1.24 -66.95 -37.97
CA PRO A 155 0.67 -66.57 -36.68
C PRO A 155 1.28 -65.27 -36.14
N VAL A 156 0.44 -64.31 -35.78
CA VAL A 156 0.86 -63.05 -35.16
C VAL A 156 0.88 -63.23 -33.65
N GLU A 157 2.06 -63.09 -33.02
CA GLU A 157 2.16 -62.98 -31.56
C GLU A 157 1.63 -61.61 -31.12
N TRP A 158 0.60 -61.62 -30.27
CA TRP A 158 -0.07 -60.41 -29.78
C TRP A 158 -0.05 -60.38 -28.26
N GLN A 159 0.41 -59.27 -27.71
CA GLN A 159 0.42 -59.00 -26.26
C GLN A 159 -0.86 -58.25 -25.87
N ALA A 160 -1.41 -58.54 -24.70
CA ALA A 160 -2.71 -58.03 -24.26
C ALA A 160 -2.80 -56.49 -24.15
N ASP A 161 -1.65 -55.83 -23.99
CA ASP A 161 -1.46 -54.38 -23.89
C ASP A 161 -0.90 -53.75 -25.18
N ALA A 162 -0.62 -54.56 -26.21
CA ALA A 162 -0.18 -54.06 -27.50
C ALA A 162 -1.29 -53.31 -28.25
N SER A 163 -0.88 -52.54 -29.25
CA SER A 163 -1.83 -51.93 -30.20
C SER A 163 -2.68 -52.99 -30.90
N PRO A 164 -3.89 -52.64 -31.36
CA PRO A 164 -4.72 -53.54 -32.16
C PRO A 164 -3.98 -54.06 -33.40
N ILE A 165 -4.34 -55.27 -33.83
CA ILE A 165 -3.86 -55.85 -35.08
C ILE A 165 -4.71 -55.27 -36.21
N ASP A 166 -4.14 -54.36 -36.99
CA ASP A 166 -4.85 -53.64 -38.06
C ASP A 166 -5.59 -54.57 -39.03
N ALA A 167 -4.97 -55.71 -39.39
CA ALA A 167 -5.51 -56.67 -40.33
C ALA A 167 -6.84 -57.32 -39.89
N ILE A 168 -7.13 -57.38 -38.59
CA ILE A 168 -8.38 -57.96 -38.06
C ILE A 168 -9.32 -56.90 -37.49
N ARG A 169 -9.05 -55.61 -37.69
CA ARG A 169 -9.90 -54.51 -37.21
C ARG A 169 -11.31 -54.55 -37.80
N ALA A 170 -11.45 -55.13 -39.00
CA ALA A 170 -12.72 -55.33 -39.68
C ALA A 170 -13.58 -56.47 -39.09
N VAL A 171 -13.04 -57.33 -38.22
CA VAL A 171 -13.82 -58.43 -37.60
C VAL A 171 -14.91 -57.84 -36.72
N ASP A 172 -16.18 -58.14 -36.98
CA ASP A 172 -17.26 -57.74 -36.07
C ASP A 172 -17.43 -58.71 -34.92
N ILE A 173 -17.67 -58.14 -33.74
CA ILE A 173 -17.77 -58.90 -32.48
C ILE A 173 -19.04 -58.46 -31.79
N PHE A 174 -19.94 -59.43 -31.62
CA PHE A 174 -21.19 -59.27 -30.89
C PHE A 174 -21.17 -60.22 -29.68
N ASP A 175 -21.01 -59.65 -28.50
CA ASP A 175 -21.03 -60.37 -27.22
C ASP A 175 -22.18 -59.89 -26.33
N SER A 176 -22.33 -60.48 -25.14
CA SER A 176 -23.41 -60.11 -24.21
C SER A 176 -23.30 -58.66 -23.70
N ASP A 177 -22.09 -58.10 -23.66
CA ASP A 177 -21.86 -56.69 -23.28
C ASP A 177 -22.28 -55.74 -24.42
N GLU A 178 -21.99 -56.12 -25.67
CA GLU A 178 -22.49 -55.42 -26.85
C GLU A 178 -24.02 -55.47 -26.90
N ALA A 179 -24.62 -56.66 -26.76
CA ALA A 179 -26.07 -56.85 -26.78
C ALA A 179 -26.79 -56.02 -25.70
N SER A 180 -26.25 -55.99 -24.48
CA SER A 180 -26.84 -55.22 -23.37
C SER A 180 -26.81 -53.71 -23.65
N HIS A 181 -25.76 -53.21 -24.30
CA HIS A 181 -25.64 -51.80 -24.66
C HIS A 181 -26.59 -51.39 -25.78
N TYR A 182 -26.72 -52.22 -26.82
CA TYR A 182 -27.67 -51.99 -27.92
C TYR A 182 -29.12 -51.89 -27.42
N LEU A 183 -29.48 -52.65 -26.38
CA LEU A 183 -30.85 -52.69 -25.85
C LEU A 183 -31.17 -51.59 -24.83
N SER A 184 -30.16 -50.99 -24.19
CA SER A 184 -30.35 -50.11 -23.03
C SER A 184 -30.16 -48.63 -23.30
N LYS A 185 -29.63 -48.23 -24.47
CA LYS A 185 -29.39 -46.83 -24.81
C LYS A 185 -29.92 -46.51 -26.22
N GLU A 186 -30.72 -45.45 -26.34
CA GLU A 186 -31.00 -44.82 -27.62
C GLU A 186 -29.70 -44.18 -28.14
N SER A 187 -28.92 -44.90 -28.95
CA SER A 187 -27.82 -44.28 -29.71
C SER A 187 -28.31 -43.99 -31.12
N ALA A 188 -28.32 -42.70 -31.51
CA ALA A 188 -28.42 -42.33 -32.91
C ALA A 188 -27.29 -43.03 -33.69
N ALA A 189 -27.66 -43.80 -34.72
CA ALA A 189 -26.80 -44.55 -35.66
C ALA A 189 -25.53 -45.18 -35.05
N ALA A 190 -25.54 -46.51 -34.85
CA ALA A 190 -24.41 -47.28 -34.30
C ALA A 190 -23.10 -47.28 -35.15
N TYR A 191 -23.04 -46.49 -36.21
CA TYR A 191 -21.84 -46.24 -37.02
C TYR A 191 -21.92 -44.84 -37.66
N THR A 192 -21.19 -43.87 -37.12
CA THR A 192 -20.89 -42.61 -37.81
C THR A 192 -19.64 -42.82 -38.65
N PRO A 193 -19.70 -42.72 -39.98
CA PRO A 193 -18.52 -42.78 -40.82
C PRO A 193 -17.48 -41.74 -40.35
N PRO A 194 -16.18 -42.06 -40.32
CA PRO A 194 -15.14 -41.12 -39.85
C PRO A 194 -15.20 -39.74 -40.50
N MET A 195 -15.59 -39.69 -41.77
CA MET A 195 -15.77 -38.45 -42.54
C MET A 195 -16.92 -37.56 -42.02
N VAL A 196 -17.99 -38.16 -41.47
CA VAL A 196 -19.12 -37.43 -40.88
C VAL A 196 -18.75 -36.96 -39.47
N GLY A 197 -18.04 -37.79 -38.70
CA GLY A 197 -17.52 -37.41 -37.37
C GLY A 197 -16.52 -36.25 -37.42
N MET A 198 -15.79 -36.07 -38.53
CA MET A 198 -14.90 -34.93 -38.73
C MET A 198 -15.65 -33.59 -38.69
N PHE A 199 -16.86 -33.50 -39.24
CA PHE A 199 -17.66 -32.27 -39.19
C PHE A 199 -18.11 -31.92 -37.78
N GLU A 200 -18.47 -32.91 -36.96
CA GLU A 200 -18.81 -32.70 -35.55
C GLU A 200 -17.59 -32.19 -34.76
N ALA A 201 -16.41 -32.77 -35.02
CA ALA A 201 -15.16 -32.32 -34.42
C ALA A 201 -14.77 -30.90 -34.87
N LEU A 202 -14.99 -30.57 -36.15
CA LEU A 202 -14.76 -29.24 -36.70
C LEU A 202 -15.69 -28.18 -36.09
N ALA A 203 -16.98 -28.50 -35.92
CA ALA A 203 -17.93 -27.63 -35.24
C ALA A 203 -17.51 -27.37 -33.78
N THR A 204 -17.09 -28.43 -33.07
CA THR A 204 -16.58 -28.32 -31.69
C THR A 204 -15.36 -27.41 -31.62
N ALA A 205 -14.42 -27.53 -32.57
CA ALA A 205 -13.24 -26.67 -32.65
C ALA A 205 -13.63 -25.19 -32.88
N CYS A 206 -14.63 -24.92 -33.73
CA CYS A 206 -15.14 -23.56 -33.96
C CYS A 206 -15.69 -22.93 -32.67
N ASP A 207 -16.46 -23.68 -31.87
CA ASP A 207 -16.99 -23.19 -30.59
C ASP A 207 -15.90 -22.91 -29.55
N GLN A 208 -14.85 -23.73 -29.53
CA GLN A 208 -13.69 -23.52 -28.67
C GLN A 208 -12.93 -22.26 -29.06
N ILE A 209 -12.64 -22.07 -30.37
CA ILE A 209 -11.99 -20.87 -30.88
C ILE A 209 -12.83 -19.62 -30.62
N ARG A 210 -14.15 -19.70 -30.80
CA ARG A 210 -15.09 -18.63 -30.44
C ARG A 210 -14.97 -18.23 -28.98
N THR A 211 -14.92 -19.22 -28.08
CA THR A 211 -14.78 -18.99 -26.64
C THR A 211 -13.45 -18.31 -26.31
N MET A 212 -12.36 -18.72 -26.96
CA MET A 212 -11.04 -18.09 -26.81
C MET A 212 -11.07 -16.62 -27.26
N LEU A 213 -11.63 -16.33 -28.44
CA LEU A 213 -11.75 -14.96 -28.95
C LEU A 213 -12.68 -14.10 -28.09
N GLN A 214 -13.76 -14.66 -27.53
CA GLN A 214 -14.63 -13.93 -26.61
C GLN A 214 -13.91 -13.59 -25.31
N ALA A 215 -13.09 -14.51 -24.79
CA ALA A 215 -12.28 -14.25 -23.60
C ALA A 215 -11.28 -13.12 -23.83
N GLU A 216 -10.62 -13.09 -25.00
CA GLU A 216 -9.73 -11.98 -25.39
C GLU A 216 -10.49 -10.67 -25.59
N GLN A 217 -11.65 -10.68 -26.26
CA GLN A 217 -12.47 -9.49 -26.44
C GLN A 217 -12.92 -8.88 -25.11
N ASN A 218 -13.28 -9.73 -24.13
CA ASN A 218 -13.67 -9.28 -22.80
C ASN A 218 -12.52 -8.61 -22.04
N GLN A 219 -11.26 -8.92 -22.39
CA GLN A 219 -10.09 -8.24 -21.84
C GLN A 219 -9.89 -6.85 -22.49
N LEU A 220 -10.39 -6.61 -23.70
CA LEU A 220 -10.22 -5.34 -24.41
C LEU A 220 -11.28 -4.26 -24.03
N VAL A 221 -12.18 -4.54 -23.09
CA VAL A 221 -13.16 -3.56 -22.60
C VAL A 221 -12.49 -2.66 -21.57
N SER A 222 -12.60 -1.34 -21.75
CA SER A 222 -12.00 -0.36 -20.83
C SER A 222 -12.35 -0.64 -19.38
N ALA A 223 -11.33 -0.62 -18.53
CA ALA A 223 -11.46 -0.80 -17.09
C ALA A 223 -11.84 0.51 -16.36
N LEU A 224 -11.88 1.64 -17.07
CA LEU A 224 -12.17 2.95 -16.50
C LEU A 224 -13.67 3.13 -16.20
N PRO A 225 -14.04 3.47 -14.96
CA PRO A 225 -15.36 4.00 -14.66
C PRO A 225 -15.71 5.22 -15.52
N ALA A 226 -16.97 5.31 -15.94
CA ALA A 226 -17.47 6.48 -16.64
C ALA A 226 -17.36 7.73 -15.75
N ILE A 227 -16.74 8.78 -16.29
CA ILE A 227 -16.57 10.02 -15.54
C ILE A 227 -17.94 10.71 -15.33
N PRO A 228 -18.23 11.22 -14.12
CA PRO A 228 -19.44 12.00 -13.88
C PRO A 228 -19.58 13.18 -14.84
N THR A 229 -20.79 13.42 -15.35
CA THR A 229 -21.05 14.40 -16.42
C THR A 229 -20.70 15.83 -16.03
N ASN A 230 -20.80 16.17 -14.74
CA ASN A 230 -20.40 17.47 -14.21
C ASN A 230 -18.88 17.72 -14.27
N PHE A 231 -18.06 16.67 -14.36
CA PHE A 231 -16.60 16.78 -14.47
C PHE A 231 -16.10 16.75 -15.92
N ALA A 232 -16.91 16.33 -16.88
CA ALA A 232 -16.49 15.98 -18.24
C ALA A 232 -15.70 17.08 -18.98
N LEU A 233 -15.93 18.36 -18.67
CA LEU A 233 -15.25 19.48 -19.32
C LEU A 233 -13.97 19.94 -18.61
N THR A 234 -13.62 19.34 -17.46
CA THR A 234 -12.44 19.71 -16.67
C THR A 234 -11.15 19.15 -17.28
N GLU A 235 -10.02 19.77 -16.97
CA GLU A 235 -8.72 19.32 -17.46
C GLU A 235 -8.32 17.93 -16.90
N PRO A 236 -8.51 17.63 -15.60
CA PRO A 236 -8.32 16.28 -15.07
C PRO A 236 -9.19 15.22 -15.77
N ALA A 237 -10.44 15.56 -16.10
CA ALA A 237 -11.33 14.65 -16.82
C ALA A 237 -10.84 14.30 -18.23
N ARG A 238 -10.29 15.29 -18.95
CA ARG A 238 -9.71 15.05 -20.27
C ARG A 238 -8.49 14.14 -20.18
N TRP A 239 -7.60 14.41 -19.22
CA TRP A 239 -6.41 13.58 -19.01
C TRP A 239 -6.79 12.13 -18.66
N TYR A 240 -7.78 11.95 -17.77
CA TYR A 240 -8.32 10.63 -17.42
C TYR A 240 -8.88 9.86 -18.64
N GLY A 241 -9.52 10.56 -19.58
CA GLY A 241 -10.10 9.96 -20.78
C GLY A 241 -9.11 9.70 -21.92
N THR A 242 -7.88 10.20 -21.85
CA THR A 242 -6.85 10.06 -22.90
C THR A 242 -5.65 9.25 -22.42
N LEU A 243 -5.85 8.33 -21.48
CA LEU A 243 -4.81 7.41 -21.02
C LEU A 243 -4.35 6.52 -22.19
N THR A 244 -3.03 6.37 -22.30
CA THR A 244 -2.37 5.54 -23.32
C THR A 244 -1.37 4.60 -22.67
N ALA A 245 -0.99 3.52 -23.36
CA ALA A 245 0.03 2.58 -22.91
C ALA A 245 1.41 3.22 -22.68
N GLU A 246 1.69 4.37 -23.30
CA GLU A 246 2.98 5.07 -23.22
C GLU A 246 3.08 6.03 -22.01
N ILE A 247 2.05 6.11 -21.16
CA ILE A 247 2.06 6.99 -19.99
C ILE A 247 3.13 6.55 -18.97
N THR A 248 3.89 7.51 -18.44
CA THR A 248 4.92 7.23 -17.44
C THR A 248 4.31 7.02 -16.05
N GLU A 249 4.95 6.21 -15.19
CA GLU A 249 4.53 6.03 -13.80
C GLU A 249 4.45 7.37 -13.03
N SER A 250 5.33 8.33 -13.35
CA SER A 250 5.27 9.68 -12.79
C SER A 250 4.00 10.44 -13.19
N ALA A 251 3.55 10.30 -14.43
CA ALA A 251 2.32 10.92 -14.92
C ALA A 251 1.07 10.25 -14.30
N ILE A 252 1.10 8.93 -14.12
CA ILE A 252 0.05 8.21 -13.38
C ILE A 252 -0.05 8.74 -11.95
N GLN A 253 1.08 8.84 -11.24
CA GLN A 253 1.11 9.34 -9.87
C GLN A 253 0.58 10.77 -9.78
N GLN A 254 0.89 11.63 -10.75
CA GLN A 254 0.34 13.00 -10.80
C GLN A 254 -1.18 13.00 -11.00
N LEU A 255 -1.70 12.17 -11.91
CA LEU A 255 -3.12 12.08 -12.21
C LEU A 255 -3.94 11.63 -10.99
N VAL A 256 -3.41 10.64 -10.25
CA VAL A 256 -4.13 10.05 -9.10
C VAL A 256 -3.72 10.65 -7.75
N SER A 257 -2.87 11.68 -7.73
CA SER A 257 -2.45 12.33 -6.49
C SER A 257 -3.53 13.23 -5.92
N TRP A 258 -3.81 13.08 -4.63
CA TRP A 258 -4.60 14.03 -3.84
C TRP A 258 -3.83 14.43 -2.59
N THR A 259 -3.50 15.72 -2.48
CA THR A 259 -2.68 16.24 -1.38
C THR A 259 -3.52 17.03 -0.38
N GLU A 260 -3.00 17.23 0.83
CA GLU A 260 -3.60 18.18 1.79
C GLU A 260 -3.68 19.61 1.24
N GLY A 261 -2.79 19.99 0.32
CA GLY A 261 -2.85 21.27 -0.39
C GLY A 261 -4.06 21.36 -1.32
N ASP A 262 -4.39 20.28 -2.04
CA ASP A 262 -5.58 20.21 -2.89
C ASP A 262 -6.87 20.29 -2.05
N SER A 263 -6.92 19.55 -0.93
CA SER A 263 -8.02 19.59 0.02
C SER A 263 -8.25 20.99 0.60
N ARG A 264 -7.17 21.67 1.01
CA ARG A 264 -7.23 23.06 1.47
C ARG A 264 -7.77 24.01 0.41
N LYS A 265 -7.25 23.95 -0.83
CA LYS A 265 -7.72 24.78 -1.95
C LYS A 265 -9.20 24.54 -2.25
N LEU A 266 -9.64 23.28 -2.26
CA LEU A 266 -11.05 22.94 -2.49
C LEU A 266 -11.96 23.54 -1.40
N ASN A 267 -11.54 23.48 -0.14
CA ASN A 267 -12.25 24.10 0.97
C ASN A 267 -12.29 25.63 0.86
N GLU A 268 -11.18 26.28 0.47
CA GLU A 268 -11.12 27.72 0.25
C GLU A 268 -12.07 28.17 -0.88
N LEU A 269 -12.11 27.46 -2.00
CA LEU A 269 -13.05 27.76 -3.10
C LEU A 269 -14.51 27.59 -2.64
N ASN A 270 -14.80 26.56 -1.84
CA ASN A 270 -16.12 26.35 -1.25
C ASN A 270 -16.52 27.49 -0.30
N GLU A 271 -15.60 27.97 0.54
CA GLU A 271 -15.83 29.12 1.43
C GLU A 271 -16.11 30.36 0.58
N ARG A 272 -15.23 30.71 -0.37
CA ARG A 272 -15.38 31.86 -1.26
C ARG A 272 -16.71 31.88 -2.01
N LEU A 273 -17.21 30.73 -2.49
CA LEU A 273 -18.50 30.63 -3.18
C LEU A 273 -19.71 30.83 -2.26
N LYS A 274 -19.58 30.58 -0.95
CA LYS A 274 -20.67 30.71 0.04
C LYS A 274 -20.71 32.06 0.73
N VAL A 275 -19.60 32.80 0.73
CA VAL A 275 -19.46 34.05 1.48
C VAL A 275 -20.33 35.14 0.86
N ALA A 276 -21.23 35.69 1.68
CA ALA A 276 -22.09 36.82 1.30
C ALA A 276 -21.37 38.17 1.43
N ASP A 277 -20.49 38.31 2.44
CA ASP A 277 -19.70 39.53 2.69
C ASP A 277 -18.21 39.18 2.82
N PRO A 278 -17.44 39.25 1.72
CA PRO A 278 -16.00 38.99 1.73
C PRO A 278 -15.21 40.00 2.58
N THR A 279 -15.67 41.25 2.69
CA THR A 279 -15.00 42.28 3.50
C THR A 279 -15.08 41.96 5.00
N ALA A 280 -16.25 41.51 5.49
CA ALA A 280 -16.39 41.07 6.86
C ALA A 280 -15.48 39.87 7.19
N LEU A 281 -15.40 38.90 6.28
CA LEU A 281 -14.55 37.73 6.47
C LEU A 281 -13.05 38.10 6.46
N ALA A 282 -12.62 38.98 5.57
CA ALA A 282 -11.24 39.48 5.55
C ALA A 282 -10.87 40.15 6.89
N LYS A 283 -11.76 40.97 7.46
CA LYS A 283 -11.59 41.57 8.79
C LYS A 283 -11.50 40.52 9.88
N GLN A 284 -12.36 39.50 9.87
CA GLN A 284 -12.32 38.40 10.83
C GLN A 284 -10.98 37.65 10.78
N LYS A 285 -10.51 37.27 9.59
CA LYS A 285 -9.23 36.56 9.42
C LYS A 285 -8.04 37.38 9.95
N ARG A 286 -8.03 38.70 9.72
CA ARG A 286 -7.01 39.60 10.28
C ARG A 286 -7.11 39.75 11.80
N ALA A 287 -8.32 39.76 12.36
CA ALA A 287 -8.52 39.75 13.80
C ALA A 287 -7.96 38.44 14.42
N THR A 288 -8.24 37.29 13.81
CA THR A 288 -7.66 36.00 14.21
C THR A 288 -6.13 36.01 14.10
N LYS A 289 -5.56 36.53 13.00
CA LYS A 289 -4.11 36.67 12.81
C LYS A 289 -3.49 37.48 13.95
N PHE A 290 -4.09 38.62 14.30
CA PHE A 290 -3.60 39.44 15.40
C PHE A 290 -3.56 38.66 16.73
N GLN A 291 -4.55 37.82 17.01
CA GLN A 291 -4.55 36.96 18.20
C GLN A 291 -3.42 35.93 18.18
N VAL A 292 -3.16 35.31 17.02
CA VAL A 292 -2.02 34.39 16.84
C VAL A 292 -0.69 35.13 17.05
N GLU A 293 -0.55 36.35 16.54
CA GLU A 293 0.64 37.18 16.75
C GLU A 293 0.88 37.50 18.23
N GLN A 294 -0.17 37.77 19.01
CA GLN A 294 -0.05 37.95 20.46
C GLN A 294 0.47 36.68 21.15
N ILE A 295 -0.01 35.50 20.74
CA ILE A 295 0.51 34.22 21.27
C ILE A 295 1.99 34.05 20.92
N VAL A 296 2.39 34.35 19.68
CA VAL A 296 3.79 34.28 19.24
C VAL A 296 4.66 35.22 20.09
N VAL A 297 4.25 36.47 20.28
CA VAL A 297 4.99 37.44 21.10
C VAL A 297 5.12 36.94 22.55
N ALA A 298 4.03 36.45 23.14
CA ALA A 298 4.03 35.94 24.51
C ALA A 298 4.96 34.72 24.67
N LEU A 299 4.93 33.76 23.73
CA LEU A 299 5.84 32.61 23.72
C LEU A 299 7.30 33.04 23.62
N GLN A 300 7.61 33.99 22.74
CA GLN A 300 8.98 34.49 22.55
C GLN A 300 9.50 35.23 23.78
N GLN A 301 8.67 36.09 24.40
CA GLN A 301 9.02 36.78 25.64
C GLN A 301 9.20 35.80 26.81
N GLY A 302 8.32 34.81 26.92
CA GLY A 302 8.43 33.73 27.90
C GLY A 302 9.73 32.93 27.72
N PHE A 303 10.02 32.49 26.49
CA PHE A 303 11.24 31.76 26.18
C PHE A 303 12.50 32.61 26.42
N GLN A 304 12.50 33.88 26.04
CA GLN A 304 13.66 34.76 26.27
C GLN A 304 13.98 34.92 27.76
N ALA A 305 12.97 35.03 28.62
CA ALA A 305 13.17 35.20 30.06
C ALA A 305 13.44 33.88 30.80
N TYR A 306 12.78 32.79 30.39
CA TYR A 306 12.74 31.52 31.13
C TYR A 306 13.43 30.36 30.41
N GLY A 307 13.95 30.58 29.21
CA GLY A 307 14.79 29.64 28.48
C GLY A 307 16.21 29.60 29.04
N ALA A 308 17.04 28.75 28.46
CA ALA A 308 18.38 28.46 29.01
C ALA A 308 19.22 29.73 29.24
N GLU A 309 19.25 30.64 28.25
CA GLU A 309 20.02 31.88 28.33
C GLU A 309 19.46 32.85 29.39
N GLY A 310 18.14 33.04 29.45
CA GLY A 310 17.50 33.96 30.41
C GLY A 310 17.65 33.48 31.86
N VAL A 311 17.49 32.18 32.08
CA VAL A 311 17.72 31.54 33.39
C VAL A 311 19.19 31.66 33.78
N GLN A 312 20.12 31.37 32.86
CA GLN A 312 21.55 31.49 33.11
C GLN A 312 21.97 32.94 33.40
N ALA A 313 21.41 33.92 32.68
CA ALA A 313 21.66 35.33 32.95
C ALA A 313 21.20 35.73 34.36
N THR A 314 20.01 35.28 34.77
CA THR A 314 19.48 35.52 36.12
C THR A 314 20.35 34.87 37.20
N ARG A 315 20.76 33.61 36.99
CA ARG A 315 21.71 32.91 37.88
C ARG A 315 23.06 33.59 37.94
N GLY A 316 23.56 34.11 36.81
CA GLY A 316 24.82 34.86 36.75
C GLY A 316 24.76 36.14 37.59
N LEU A 317 23.64 36.86 37.55
CA LEU A 317 23.40 38.02 38.42
C LEU A 317 23.32 37.61 39.89
N GLN A 318 22.64 36.51 40.21
CA GLN A 318 22.57 35.99 41.58
C GLN A 318 23.96 35.61 42.11
N ALA A 319 24.76 34.89 41.31
CA ALA A 319 26.11 34.47 41.68
C ALA A 319 27.04 35.68 41.85
N THR A 320 26.94 36.67 40.96
CA THR A 320 27.71 37.92 41.04
C THR A 320 27.35 38.70 42.30
N ALA A 321 26.06 38.83 42.62
CA ALA A 321 25.59 39.47 43.84
C ALA A 321 26.13 38.76 45.10
N LYS A 322 26.01 37.43 45.17
CA LYS A 322 26.55 36.63 46.28
C LYS A 322 28.07 36.78 46.43
N ALA A 323 28.82 36.67 45.33
CA ALA A 323 30.28 36.77 45.36
C ALA A 323 30.75 38.17 45.77
N LYS A 324 30.15 39.24 45.22
CA LYS A 324 30.48 40.62 45.59
C LYS A 324 30.13 40.92 47.04
N ARG A 325 28.99 40.41 47.54
CA ARG A 325 28.61 40.53 48.94
C ARG A 325 29.60 39.82 49.87
N GLN A 326 30.00 38.60 49.54
CA GLN A 326 31.00 37.85 50.31
C GLN A 326 32.34 38.59 50.36
N ILE A 327 32.82 39.12 49.23
CA ILE A 327 34.08 39.89 49.18
C ILE A 327 33.99 41.16 50.05
N ALA A 328 32.86 41.86 50.03
CA ALA A 328 32.64 43.03 50.87
C ALA A 328 32.66 42.65 52.36
N GLU A 329 31.96 41.59 52.75
CA GLU A 329 31.93 41.09 54.14
C GLU A 329 33.31 40.63 54.64
N GLU A 330 34.08 39.91 53.82
CA GLU A 330 35.44 39.46 54.15
C GLU A 330 36.40 40.65 54.33
N ALA A 331 36.28 41.70 53.51
CA ALA A 331 37.12 42.90 53.64
C ALA A 331 36.92 43.62 54.98
N VAL A 332 35.72 43.55 55.58
CA VAL A 332 35.45 44.11 56.92
C VAL A 332 36.15 43.33 58.02
N GLN A 333 36.12 42.01 57.93
CA GLN A 333 36.70 41.14 58.96
C GLN A 333 38.22 41.31 59.06
N VAL A 334 38.88 41.73 57.97
CA VAL A 334 40.31 42.04 57.94
C VAL A 334 40.64 43.41 58.58
N GLY A 335 39.67 44.32 58.69
CA GLY A 335 39.84 45.68 59.22
C GLY A 335 39.31 45.87 60.63
N ALA A 336 40.20 45.86 61.65
CA ALA A 336 39.99 46.30 63.04
C ALA A 336 38.72 45.84 63.81
N ALA A 337 37.89 44.97 63.24
CA ALA A 337 36.65 44.47 63.84
C ALA A 337 36.97 43.61 65.06
N LYS A 338 36.26 43.86 66.16
CA LYS A 338 36.44 43.14 67.44
C LYS A 338 35.36 42.08 67.69
N LEU A 339 34.33 42.03 66.85
CA LEU A 339 33.19 41.13 66.97
C LEU A 339 32.92 40.47 65.60
N ASP A 340 32.52 39.20 65.64
CA ASP A 340 32.06 38.51 64.44
C ASP A 340 30.75 39.12 63.92
N GLY A 341 30.58 39.11 62.60
CA GLY A 341 29.35 39.60 61.96
C GLY A 341 29.31 41.11 61.66
N VAL A 342 30.37 41.86 61.96
CA VAL A 342 30.58 43.21 61.40
C VAL A 342 30.68 43.10 59.87
N GLY A 343 29.90 43.92 59.14
CA GLY A 343 29.75 43.83 57.68
C GLY A 343 28.50 43.07 57.21
N SER A 344 27.90 42.23 58.06
CA SER A 344 26.67 41.51 57.72
C SER A 344 25.49 42.45 57.43
N ASN A 345 24.46 41.95 56.74
CA ASN A 345 23.22 42.69 56.49
C ASN A 345 22.63 43.31 57.76
N THR A 346 22.57 42.55 58.85
CA THR A 346 22.01 43.00 60.13
C THR A 346 22.85 44.12 60.76
N TRP A 347 24.17 43.98 60.73
CA TRP A 347 25.07 45.02 61.24
C TRP A 347 25.01 46.29 60.40
N ARG A 348 24.89 46.18 59.07
CA ARG A 348 24.75 47.35 58.18
C ARG A 348 23.44 48.09 58.39
N ALA A 349 22.33 47.36 58.57
CA ALA A 349 21.05 47.99 58.91
C ALA A 349 21.14 48.77 60.24
N LEU A 350 21.85 48.23 61.23
CA LEU A 350 22.17 48.94 62.48
C LEU A 350 23.05 50.17 62.23
N TRP A 351 24.08 50.05 61.39
CA TRP A 351 25.00 51.15 61.08
C TRP A 351 24.32 52.31 60.35
N GLU A 352 23.47 52.02 59.36
CA GLU A 352 22.67 53.03 58.66
C GLU A 352 21.63 53.68 59.55
N ALA A 353 20.99 52.91 60.45
CA ALA A 353 20.11 53.48 61.46
C ALA A 353 20.87 54.40 62.42
N ALA A 354 22.08 54.03 62.83
CA ALA A 354 22.97 54.86 63.66
C ALA A 354 23.36 56.15 62.93
N LYS A 355 23.70 56.05 61.64
CA LYS A 355 24.02 57.20 60.77
C LYS A 355 22.83 58.14 60.61
N SER A 356 21.64 57.60 60.36
CA SER A 356 20.40 58.37 60.28
C SER A 356 20.10 59.09 61.61
N TYR A 357 20.20 58.38 62.74
CA TYR A 357 20.01 58.99 64.05
C TYR A 357 21.06 60.07 64.37
N SER A 358 22.31 59.90 63.90
CA SER A 358 23.35 60.92 64.04
C SER A 358 22.96 62.26 63.43
N GLN A 359 22.12 62.31 62.40
CA GLN A 359 21.62 63.57 61.84
C GLN A 359 20.68 64.31 62.80
N THR A 360 20.08 63.60 63.75
CA THR A 360 19.28 64.21 64.82
C THR A 360 20.15 64.61 66.00
N ALA A 361 21.08 63.74 66.40
CA ALA A 361 21.94 63.97 67.57
C ALA A 361 23.06 65.01 67.31
N TYR A 362 23.54 65.08 66.06
CA TYR A 362 24.61 65.96 65.60
C TYR A 362 24.28 66.53 64.20
N PRO A 363 23.36 67.50 64.07
CA PRO A 363 22.81 67.92 62.78
C PRO A 363 23.83 68.54 61.82
N ASP A 364 24.84 69.23 62.35
CA ASP A 364 25.80 70.01 61.56
C ASP A 364 27.12 69.28 61.29
N LEU A 365 27.25 68.02 61.71
CA LEU A 365 28.51 67.27 61.63
C LEU A 365 28.35 65.98 60.80
N PRO A 366 29.33 65.66 59.94
CA PRO A 366 29.29 64.44 59.14
C PRO A 366 29.48 63.20 60.01
N PHE A 367 28.73 62.13 59.71
CA PHE A 367 28.88 60.85 60.38
C PHE A 367 30.15 60.12 59.89
N PRO A 368 30.91 59.45 60.79
CA PRO A 368 30.73 59.39 62.23
C PRO A 368 31.33 60.62 62.93
N VAL A 369 30.59 61.19 63.89
CA VAL A 369 31.10 62.28 64.73
C VAL A 369 31.98 61.68 65.83
N THR A 370 33.29 61.95 65.78
CA THR A 370 34.27 61.33 66.68
C THR A 370 34.83 62.26 67.74
N ASP A 371 34.88 63.57 67.48
CA ASP A 371 35.68 64.51 68.27
C ASP A 371 34.81 65.13 69.37
N GLY A 372 35.15 64.87 70.64
CA GLY A 372 34.37 65.35 71.80
C GLY A 372 32.93 64.80 71.85
N ALA A 373 32.64 63.76 71.06
CA ALA A 373 31.30 63.23 70.87
C ALA A 373 31.05 61.95 71.67
N ARG A 374 29.77 61.67 71.90
CA ARG A 374 29.28 60.40 72.46
C ARG A 374 28.83 59.48 71.33
N CYS A 375 29.11 58.18 71.46
CA CYS A 375 28.64 57.15 70.54
C CYS A 375 27.11 57.19 70.40
N VAL A 376 26.59 57.27 69.18
CA VAL A 376 25.13 57.36 68.93
C VAL A 376 24.35 56.09 69.30
N LEU A 377 25.04 54.96 69.53
CA LEU A 377 24.43 53.69 69.93
C LEU A 377 24.44 53.47 71.45
N CYS A 378 25.58 53.71 72.11
CA CYS A 378 25.75 53.41 73.55
C CYS A 378 25.96 54.66 74.44
N GLN A 379 26.04 55.85 73.85
CA GLN A 379 26.18 57.16 74.52
C GLN A 379 27.45 57.36 75.37
N GLN A 380 28.43 56.46 75.26
CA GLN A 380 29.74 56.60 75.89
C GLN A 380 30.66 57.57 75.13
N GLU A 381 31.59 58.20 75.83
CA GLU A 381 32.66 58.99 75.22
C GLU A 381 33.61 58.10 74.42
N LEU A 382 34.04 58.59 73.25
CA LEU A 382 34.85 57.80 72.32
C LEU A 382 36.34 57.94 72.61
N ALA A 383 36.96 56.85 73.08
CA ALA A 383 38.42 56.74 73.15
C ALA A 383 39.05 56.78 71.73
N PRO A 384 40.34 57.14 71.58
CA PRO A 384 40.97 57.30 70.27
C PRO A 384 40.89 56.07 69.36
N ASP A 385 40.98 54.87 69.93
CA ASP A 385 40.84 53.60 69.19
C ASP A 385 39.40 53.35 68.71
N ALA A 386 38.39 53.80 69.47
CA ALA A 386 36.99 53.74 69.09
C ALA A 386 36.66 54.75 67.98
N GLN A 387 37.22 55.96 68.06
CA GLN A 387 37.08 56.99 67.02
C GLN A 387 37.61 56.48 65.68
N GLN A 388 38.82 55.89 65.68
CA GLN A 388 39.41 55.34 64.46
C GLN A 388 38.56 54.19 63.89
N ARG A 389 38.10 53.25 64.72
CA ARG A 389 37.23 52.15 64.25
C ARG A 389 35.93 52.65 63.61
N LEU A 390 35.29 53.68 64.18
CA LEU A 390 34.07 54.21 63.57
C LEU A 390 34.35 54.81 62.19
N ARG A 391 35.48 55.52 62.03
CA ARG A 391 35.91 56.06 60.73
C ARG A 391 36.23 54.94 59.74
N ASP A 392 36.90 53.88 60.18
CA ASP A 392 37.22 52.71 59.34
C ASP A 392 35.95 51.98 58.89
N PHE A 393 34.95 51.85 59.78
CA PHE A 393 33.65 51.30 59.45
C PHE A 393 32.88 52.16 58.43
N GLU A 394 32.86 53.48 58.58
CA GLU A 394 32.23 54.35 57.58
C GLU A 394 32.98 54.34 56.25
N ALA A 395 34.32 54.34 56.27
CA ALA A 395 35.13 54.23 55.06
C ALA A 395 34.89 52.91 54.32
N PHE A 396 34.64 51.81 55.06
CA PHE A 396 34.22 50.55 54.49
C PHE A 396 32.83 50.64 53.86
N VAL A 397 31.83 51.18 54.58
CA VAL A 397 30.45 51.31 54.09
C VAL A 397 30.36 52.24 52.87
N GLN A 398 31.20 53.29 52.81
CA GLN A 398 31.35 54.16 51.64
C GLN A 398 32.34 53.61 50.60
N GLY A 399 32.94 52.45 50.85
CA GLY A 399 34.00 51.87 50.03
C GLY A 399 33.49 51.31 48.71
N LYS A 400 34.40 51.21 47.73
CA LYS A 400 34.10 50.68 46.39
C LYS A 400 33.53 49.25 46.42
N LEU A 401 33.98 48.41 47.36
CA LEU A 401 33.53 47.02 47.47
C LEU A 401 32.06 46.93 47.90
N GLU A 402 31.62 47.78 48.82
CA GLU A 402 30.22 47.83 49.27
C GLU A 402 29.32 48.40 48.16
N ALA A 403 29.76 49.48 47.49
CA ALA A 403 29.05 50.03 46.34
C ALA A 403 28.88 49.01 45.19
N ASP A 404 29.92 48.21 44.92
CA ASP A 404 29.87 47.12 43.93
C ASP A 404 28.89 46.02 44.34
N ALA A 405 28.86 45.64 45.63
CA ALA A 405 27.94 44.62 46.15
C ALA A 405 26.48 45.08 46.08
N ASP A 406 26.19 46.30 46.53
CA ASP A 406 24.87 46.91 46.43
C ASP A 406 24.41 47.06 44.97
N GLY A 407 25.32 47.43 44.08
CA GLY A 407 25.04 47.51 42.65
C GLY A 407 24.64 46.16 42.06
N ALA A 408 25.37 45.10 42.40
CA ALA A 408 25.08 43.74 41.94
C ALA A 408 23.75 43.19 42.50
N GLU A 409 23.44 43.44 43.77
CA GLU A 409 22.16 43.05 44.38
C GLU A 409 20.98 43.80 43.77
N LYS A 410 21.10 45.11 43.55
CA LYS A 410 20.06 45.91 42.87
C LYS A 410 19.85 45.43 41.44
N ALA A 411 20.92 45.06 40.73
CA ALA A 411 20.81 44.50 39.38
C ALA A 411 20.07 43.16 39.38
N TYR A 412 20.38 42.26 40.32
CA TYR A 412 19.68 40.99 40.48
C TYR A 412 18.19 41.19 40.83
N GLN A 413 17.87 42.05 41.80
CA GLN A 413 16.49 42.36 42.19
C GLN A 413 15.70 42.98 41.03
N ARG A 414 16.32 43.88 40.27
CA ARG A 414 15.71 44.46 39.07
C ARG A 414 15.42 43.40 38.02
N ALA A 415 16.33 42.44 37.81
CA ALA A 415 16.09 41.33 36.88
C ALA A 415 14.88 40.48 37.31
N LEU A 416 14.76 40.15 38.60
CA LEU A 416 13.60 39.43 39.13
C LEU A 416 12.27 40.20 38.96
N GLN A 417 12.28 41.51 39.20
CA GLN A 417 11.10 42.37 39.01
C GLN A 417 10.65 42.48 37.55
N LEU A 418 11.60 42.43 36.62
CA LEU A 418 11.34 42.52 35.18
C LEU A 418 10.98 41.18 34.52
N LEU A 419 10.98 40.07 35.27
CA LEU A 419 10.53 38.79 34.75
C LEU A 419 9.08 38.90 34.23
N PRO A 420 8.76 38.45 33.00
CA PRO A 420 7.41 38.54 32.43
C PRO A 420 6.35 37.80 33.24
N LEU A 421 5.12 38.33 33.28
CA LEU A 421 4.00 37.65 33.94
C LEU A 421 3.61 36.37 33.18
N VAL A 422 3.11 35.39 33.94
CA VAL A 422 2.65 34.11 33.41
C VAL A 422 1.18 34.21 33.04
N LEU A 423 0.82 33.69 31.86
CA LEU A 423 -0.59 33.56 31.49
C LEU A 423 -1.26 32.45 32.29
N SER A 424 -2.45 32.73 32.82
CA SER A 424 -3.28 31.71 33.47
C SER A 424 -3.83 30.71 32.44
N THR A 425 -4.30 29.56 32.91
CA THR A 425 -4.98 28.56 32.05
C THR A 425 -6.20 29.16 31.35
N GLU A 426 -6.97 29.99 32.04
CA GLU A 426 -8.15 30.67 31.48
C GLU A 426 -7.76 31.67 30.38
N GLN A 427 -6.72 32.47 30.61
CA GLN A 427 -6.19 33.40 29.61
C GLN A 427 -5.65 32.64 28.39
N THR A 428 -4.93 31.54 28.62
CA THR A 428 -4.38 30.69 27.55
C THR A 428 -5.49 30.11 26.68
N ASN A 429 -6.55 29.57 27.30
CA ASN A 429 -7.70 29.03 26.57
C ASN A 429 -8.42 30.11 25.76
N THR A 430 -8.64 31.28 26.36
CA THR A 430 -9.26 32.44 25.71
C THR A 430 -8.47 32.87 24.47
N HIS A 431 -7.13 32.95 24.58
CA HIS A 431 -6.28 33.29 23.45
C HIS A 431 -6.32 32.20 22.35
N CYS A 432 -6.33 30.92 22.71
CA CYS A 432 -6.45 29.82 21.73
C CYS A 432 -7.76 29.90 20.94
N GLU A 433 -8.88 30.14 21.62
CA GLU A 433 -10.19 30.25 20.98
C GLU A 433 -10.26 31.46 20.05
N ALA A 434 -9.79 32.63 20.51
CA ALA A 434 -9.75 33.84 19.70
C ALA A 434 -8.81 33.72 18.47
N ALA A 435 -7.75 32.93 18.60
CA ALA A 435 -6.81 32.61 17.54
C ALA A 435 -7.29 31.49 16.59
N GLY A 436 -8.45 30.87 16.85
CA GLY A 436 -8.94 29.73 16.07
C GLY A 436 -8.06 28.48 16.18
N LEU A 437 -7.23 28.39 17.23
CA LEU A 437 -6.40 27.22 17.55
C LEU A 437 -7.25 26.22 18.34
N THR A 438 -8.27 25.66 17.70
CA THR A 438 -9.25 24.77 18.35
C THR A 438 -8.82 23.32 18.40
N ASN A 439 -7.67 22.95 17.80
CA ASN A 439 -7.15 21.60 17.97
C ASN A 439 -6.68 21.39 19.42
N GLU A 440 -6.81 20.16 19.91
CA GLU A 440 -6.46 19.85 21.30
C GLU A 440 -4.94 19.96 21.54
N GLY A 441 -4.14 19.72 20.49
CA GLY A 441 -2.68 19.77 20.58
C GLY A 441 -2.12 21.15 20.95
N TRP A 442 -2.62 22.23 20.36
CA TRP A 442 -2.17 23.60 20.67
C TRP A 442 -2.57 24.04 22.07
N LYS A 443 -3.79 23.70 22.50
CA LYS A 443 -4.26 23.97 23.87
C LYS A 443 -3.37 23.29 24.90
N GLN A 444 -3.08 22.00 24.69
CA GLN A 444 -2.19 21.23 25.57
C GLN A 444 -0.75 21.78 25.57
N TYR A 445 -0.21 22.09 24.39
CA TYR A 445 1.14 22.65 24.26
C TYR A 445 1.28 23.97 25.03
N LEU A 446 0.37 24.94 24.80
CA LEU A 446 0.44 26.25 25.44
C LEU A 446 0.21 26.16 26.95
N ALA A 447 -0.73 25.33 27.41
CA ALA A 447 -0.94 25.10 28.83
C ALA A 447 0.29 24.49 29.51
N SER A 448 0.93 23.51 28.85
CA SER A 448 2.18 22.91 29.36
C SER A 448 3.31 23.93 29.42
N PHE A 449 3.50 24.72 28.36
CA PHE A 449 4.53 25.77 28.33
C PHE A 449 4.36 26.77 29.48
N TRP A 450 3.16 27.33 29.66
CA TRP A 450 2.92 28.32 30.72
C TRP A 450 2.98 27.73 32.13
N SER A 451 2.62 26.46 32.30
CA SER A 451 2.83 25.73 33.55
C SER A 451 4.33 25.59 33.89
N THR A 452 5.17 25.24 32.92
CA THR A 452 6.63 25.20 33.12
C THR A 452 7.19 26.60 33.39
N VAL A 453 6.75 27.63 32.66
CA VAL A 453 7.13 29.03 32.93
C VAL A 453 6.80 29.41 34.38
N LEU A 454 5.63 29.02 34.91
CA LEU A 454 5.24 29.29 36.29
C LEU A 454 6.19 28.65 37.31
N GLN A 455 6.59 27.39 37.07
CA GLN A 455 7.54 26.67 37.91
C GLN A 455 8.91 27.36 37.90
N VAL A 456 9.43 27.70 36.72
CA VAL A 456 10.72 28.40 36.57
C VAL A 456 10.69 29.75 37.25
N ARG A 457 9.65 30.56 37.00
CA ARG A 457 9.48 31.86 37.65
C ARG A 457 9.47 31.75 39.16
N SER A 458 8.70 30.81 39.71
CA SER A 458 8.58 30.64 41.16
C SER A 458 9.91 30.24 41.79
N GLY A 459 10.66 29.32 41.17
CA GLY A 459 11.97 28.92 41.66
C GLY A 459 13.02 30.03 41.57
N LEU A 460 13.03 30.82 40.49
CA LEU A 460 13.91 31.99 40.37
C LEU A 460 13.62 33.05 41.45
N LEU A 461 12.34 33.35 41.69
CA LEU A 461 11.93 34.28 42.75
C LEU A 461 12.28 33.78 44.15
N ALA A 462 12.18 32.47 44.38
CA ALA A 462 12.61 31.82 45.61
C ALA A 462 14.14 31.70 45.74
N GLY A 463 14.91 32.10 44.72
CA GLY A 463 16.37 31.98 44.71
C GLY A 463 16.88 30.54 44.64
N GLU A 464 16.05 29.62 44.16
CA GLU A 464 16.34 28.19 43.95
C GLU A 464 16.74 27.43 45.23
N VAL A 465 16.17 27.80 46.38
CA VAL A 465 16.47 27.18 47.69
C VAL A 465 16.08 25.70 47.73
N GLU A 466 15.00 25.31 47.07
CA GLU A 466 14.50 23.91 47.01
C GLU A 466 15.11 23.09 45.87
N GLY A 467 15.98 23.69 45.05
CA GLY A 467 16.60 23.05 43.89
C GLY A 467 16.62 23.94 42.65
N GLN A 468 17.52 23.63 41.72
CA GLN A 468 17.65 24.36 40.46
C GLN A 468 16.44 24.08 39.55
N VAL A 469 15.85 25.14 39.00
CA VAL A 469 14.78 25.02 38.00
C VAL A 469 15.33 24.63 36.64
N LEU A 470 14.55 23.82 35.91
CA LEU A 470 14.87 23.47 34.53
C LEU A 470 14.33 24.57 33.60
N PRO A 471 15.14 25.15 32.69
CA PRO A 471 14.66 26.14 31.74
C PRO A 471 13.55 25.57 30.83
N VAL A 472 12.72 26.46 30.31
CA VAL A 472 11.68 26.06 29.35
C VAL A 472 12.31 25.58 28.04
N GLN A 473 11.60 24.68 27.36
CA GLN A 473 12.02 24.11 26.08
C GLN A 473 12.01 25.16 24.96
N ASP A 474 12.79 24.91 23.90
CA ASP A 474 12.80 25.76 22.72
C ASP A 474 11.41 25.85 22.07
N VAL A 475 11.03 27.06 21.69
CA VAL A 475 9.74 27.38 21.07
C VAL A 475 9.85 27.65 19.57
N SER A 476 11.07 27.63 19.01
CA SER A 476 11.34 28.09 17.65
C SER A 476 10.51 27.39 16.57
N GLU A 477 10.36 26.06 16.66
CA GLU A 477 9.54 25.27 15.73
C GLU A 477 8.07 25.67 15.80
N ASN A 478 7.51 25.72 17.02
CA ASN A 478 6.11 26.10 17.23
C ASN A 478 5.82 27.54 16.80
N VAL A 479 6.74 28.46 17.09
CA VAL A 479 6.67 29.85 16.61
C VAL A 479 6.70 29.91 15.09
N ALA A 480 7.51 29.09 14.41
CA ALA A 480 7.54 29.02 12.95
C ALA A 480 6.20 28.53 12.38
N ILE A 481 5.59 27.52 12.99
CA ILE A 481 4.27 27.01 12.59
C ILE A 481 3.19 28.11 12.75
N LEU A 482 3.15 28.78 13.91
CA LEU A 482 2.19 29.86 14.16
C LEU A 482 2.38 31.03 13.20
N ARG A 483 3.62 31.39 12.86
CA ARG A 483 3.92 32.41 11.84
C ARG A 483 3.46 31.97 10.44
N GLY A 484 3.63 30.70 10.10
CA GLY A 484 3.07 30.12 8.87
C GLY A 484 1.55 30.27 8.81
N TYR A 485 0.88 30.03 9.93
CA TYR A 485 -0.57 30.24 10.05
C TYR A 485 -0.97 31.71 9.93
N CYS A 486 -0.23 32.65 10.55
CA CYS A 486 -0.44 34.09 10.34
C CYS A 486 -0.35 34.50 8.87
N ASN A 487 0.65 33.97 8.15
CA ASN A 487 0.81 34.25 6.72
C ASN A 487 -0.34 33.69 5.89
N GLN A 488 -0.83 32.50 6.24
CA GLN A 488 -2.00 31.91 5.60
C GLN A 488 -3.25 32.78 5.82
N LEU A 489 -3.50 33.22 7.06
CA LEU A 489 -4.63 34.10 7.38
C LEU A 489 -4.57 35.44 6.63
N GLU A 490 -3.38 36.04 6.49
CA GLU A 490 -3.23 37.27 5.70
C GLU A 490 -3.45 37.05 4.21
N SER A 491 -2.96 35.93 3.66
CA SER A 491 -3.19 35.56 2.27
C SER A 491 -4.68 35.38 1.99
N GLN A 492 -5.39 34.66 2.86
CA GLN A 492 -6.84 34.48 2.76
C GLN A 492 -7.60 35.81 2.91
N ALA A 493 -7.22 36.66 3.87
CA ALA A 493 -7.82 37.98 4.03
C ALA A 493 -7.64 38.85 2.78
N SER A 494 -6.43 38.84 2.20
CA SER A 494 -6.11 39.57 0.98
C SER A 494 -6.91 39.05 -0.22
N GLN A 495 -7.10 37.73 -0.33
CA GLN A 495 -7.94 37.14 -1.37
C GLN A 495 -9.40 37.57 -1.21
N HIS A 496 -9.94 37.60 0.01
CA HIS A 496 -11.31 38.06 0.25
C HIS A 496 -11.48 39.57 -0.02
N ASP A 497 -10.47 40.40 0.24
CA ASP A 497 -10.48 41.81 -0.17
C ASP A 497 -10.51 41.97 -1.70
N GLN A 498 -9.85 41.07 -2.45
CA GLN A 498 -9.94 41.05 -3.91
C GLN A 498 -11.33 40.61 -4.36
N ASP A 499 -11.87 39.54 -3.77
CA ASP A 499 -13.22 39.06 -4.06
C ASP A 499 -14.28 40.14 -3.79
N ALA A 500 -14.08 40.98 -2.76
CA ALA A 500 -14.95 42.13 -2.47
C ALA A 500 -14.94 43.21 -3.57
N LYS A 501 -13.84 43.36 -4.30
CA LYS A 501 -13.73 44.31 -5.43
C LYS A 501 -14.38 43.77 -6.70
N GLY A 502 -14.45 42.45 -6.83
CA GLY A 502 -15.08 41.74 -7.94
C GLY A 502 -14.82 40.25 -7.83
N PHE A 503 -15.88 39.46 -7.69
CA PHE A 503 -15.79 38.01 -7.55
C PHE A 503 -16.21 37.30 -8.84
N ASP A 504 -15.24 36.70 -9.53
CA ASP A 504 -15.53 35.83 -10.68
C ASP A 504 -16.05 34.46 -10.19
N ARG A 505 -17.36 34.42 -9.94
CA ARG A 505 -18.06 33.21 -9.50
C ARG A 505 -17.98 32.09 -10.53
N THR A 506 -17.93 32.43 -11.82
CA THR A 506 -17.88 31.46 -12.91
C THR A 506 -16.53 30.75 -12.94
N GLN A 507 -15.43 31.49 -12.89
CA GLN A 507 -14.09 30.89 -12.84
C GLN A 507 -13.88 30.11 -11.54
N THR A 508 -14.29 30.66 -10.39
CA THR A 508 -14.15 29.98 -9.09
C THR A 508 -14.94 28.66 -9.05
N THR A 509 -16.10 28.60 -9.69
CA THR A 509 -16.89 27.37 -9.82
C THR A 509 -16.22 26.37 -10.76
N LYS A 510 -15.61 26.81 -11.86
CA LYS A 510 -14.83 25.93 -12.76
C LYS A 510 -13.63 25.33 -12.02
N ASP A 511 -12.88 26.13 -11.28
CA ASP A 511 -11.72 25.68 -10.52
C ASP A 511 -12.13 24.66 -9.44
N LYS A 512 -13.26 24.92 -8.76
CA LYS A 512 -13.85 23.99 -7.80
C LYS A 512 -14.19 22.64 -8.46
N ILE A 513 -14.95 22.66 -9.55
CA ILE A 513 -15.36 21.43 -10.26
C ILE A 513 -14.12 20.67 -10.76
N SER A 514 -13.08 21.38 -11.19
CA SER A 514 -11.81 20.77 -11.60
C SER A 514 -11.09 20.07 -10.43
N LEU A 515 -11.08 20.65 -9.23
CA LEU A 515 -10.52 19.99 -8.04
C LEU A 515 -11.39 18.81 -7.56
N GLU A 516 -12.72 18.91 -7.65
CA GLU A 516 -13.63 17.79 -7.35
C GLU A 516 -13.41 16.63 -8.35
N ALA A 517 -13.18 16.93 -9.63
CA ALA A 517 -12.83 15.94 -10.63
C ALA A 517 -11.49 15.25 -10.29
N LYS A 518 -10.46 16.02 -9.93
CA LYS A 518 -9.17 15.49 -9.47
C LYS A 518 -9.34 14.59 -8.23
N GLN A 519 -10.15 15.00 -7.26
CA GLN A 519 -10.45 14.20 -6.08
C GLN A 519 -11.12 12.87 -6.46
N TRP A 520 -12.10 12.90 -7.37
CA TRP A 520 -12.76 11.68 -7.82
C TRP A 520 -11.81 10.74 -8.56
N ILE A 521 -10.96 11.26 -9.45
CA ILE A 521 -9.95 10.48 -10.19
C ILE A 521 -8.95 9.83 -9.24
N SER A 522 -8.51 10.54 -8.19
CA SER A 522 -7.61 10.00 -7.16
C SER A 522 -8.17 8.77 -6.43
N GLN A 523 -9.49 8.56 -6.48
CA GLN A 523 -10.15 7.39 -5.90
C GLN A 523 -10.22 6.21 -6.88
N GLN A 524 -9.87 6.41 -8.15
CA GLN A 524 -9.94 5.40 -9.22
C GLN A 524 -8.58 4.77 -9.56
N VAL A 525 -7.63 4.76 -8.62
CA VAL A 525 -6.23 4.31 -8.85
C VAL A 525 -6.18 2.93 -9.51
N ASP A 526 -6.91 1.96 -8.97
CA ASP A 526 -6.87 0.57 -9.46
C ASP A 526 -7.44 0.44 -10.87
N ALA A 527 -8.45 1.24 -11.21
CA ALA A 527 -9.04 1.25 -12.55
C ALA A 527 -8.10 1.92 -13.56
N VAL A 528 -7.44 3.02 -13.18
CA VAL A 528 -6.42 3.68 -14.01
C VAL A 528 -5.25 2.73 -14.31
N ARG A 529 -4.77 1.99 -13.30
CA ARG A 529 -3.67 1.03 -13.50
C ARG A 529 -4.08 -0.13 -14.40
N ARG A 530 -5.27 -0.71 -14.19
CA ARG A 530 -5.80 -1.77 -15.05
C ARG A 530 -5.97 -1.32 -16.49
N GLU A 531 -6.47 -0.11 -16.73
CA GLU A 531 -6.62 0.43 -18.09
C GLU A 531 -5.28 0.50 -18.83
N ILE A 532 -4.20 0.88 -18.14
CA ILE A 532 -2.87 0.99 -18.75
C ILE A 532 -2.31 -0.39 -19.07
N GLU A 533 -2.49 -1.36 -18.18
CA GLU A 533 -2.16 -2.77 -18.46
C GLU A 533 -2.93 -3.28 -19.69
N LEU A 534 -4.23 -2.98 -19.79
CA LEU A 534 -5.05 -3.38 -20.93
C LEU A 534 -4.59 -2.75 -22.25
N GLN A 535 -4.15 -1.49 -22.23
CA GLN A 535 -3.63 -0.84 -23.44
C GLN A 535 -2.23 -1.30 -23.85
N SER A 536 -1.51 -1.98 -22.96
CA SER A 536 -0.18 -2.54 -23.23
C SER A 536 -0.20 -3.96 -23.83
N LEU A 537 -1.37 -4.60 -23.86
CA LEU A 537 -1.65 -5.88 -24.52
C LEU A 537 -1.96 -5.66 -26.01
#